data_AF-A0AAD7EKA8-F1
#
_entry.id   AF-A0AAD7EKA8-F1
#
_cell.length_a   1.000
_cell.length_b   1.000
_cell.length_c   1.000
_cell.angle_alpha   90.00
_cell.angle_beta   90.00
_cell.angle_gamma   90.00
#
_symmetry.space_group_name_H-M   'P 1'
#
loop_
_entity.id
_entity.type
_entity.pdbx_description
1 polymer ?
#
loop_
_entity_poly.entity_id
_entity_poly.type
_entity_poly.pdbx_seq_one_letter_code
_entity_poly.pdbx_strand_id
1 'polypeptide(L)'
;PSLYQLQARIAFLSGIKLVMYHCCKQSCCCFVGPFEGLDSCPYCNEPRYDSRGRPRATFDYLPLIPRLKALFADKKTCEQLLYRARYNSKPGKISDVFDSLHYRRL
;
A
#
# COMPACT_ATOMS: atom_id res chain seq x y z
N PRO A 1 24.16 15.70 2.62
CA PRO A 1 23.82 14.25 2.62
C PRO A 1 23.42 13.81 1.21
N SER A 2 23.87 12.63 0.76
CA SER A 2 23.44 12.07 -0.53
C SER A 2 22.01 11.55 -0.45
N LEU A 3 21.35 11.38 -1.61
CA LEU A 3 20.00 10.79 -1.68
C LEU A 3 19.95 9.42 -0.99
N TYR A 4 20.99 8.61 -1.22
CA TYR A 4 21.15 7.30 -0.59
C TYR A 4 21.20 7.39 0.95
N GLN A 5 22.01 8.31 1.49
CA GLN A 5 22.12 8.50 2.94
C GLN A 5 20.79 8.94 3.56
N LEU A 6 20.04 9.80 2.87
CA LEU A 6 18.73 10.24 3.31
C LEU A 6 17.72 9.08 3.31
N GLN A 7 17.66 8.29 2.23
CA GLN A 7 16.79 7.13 2.11
C GLN A 7 17.09 6.07 3.17
N ALA A 8 18.38 5.77 3.40
CA ALA A 8 18.80 4.83 4.44
C ALA A 8 18.38 5.30 5.84
N ARG A 9 18.55 6.60 6.13
CA ARG A 9 18.15 7.20 7.41
C ARG A 9 16.63 7.17 7.60
N ILE A 10 15.85 7.47 6.56
CA ILE A 10 14.38 7.40 6.62
C ILE A 10 13.92 5.96 6.85
N ALA A 11 14.49 4.98 6.14
CA ALA A 11 14.16 3.57 6.32
C ALA A 11 14.46 3.11 7.75
N PHE A 12 15.60 3.50 8.30
CA PHE A 12 15.98 3.20 9.68
C PHE A 12 15.00 3.81 10.70
N LEU A 13 14.73 5.11 10.59
CA LEU A 13 13.87 5.82 11.55
C LEU A 13 12.40 5.40 11.48
N SER A 14 11.89 5.08 10.29
CA SER A 14 10.51 4.65 10.10
C SER A 14 10.28 3.18 10.43
N GLY A 15 11.34 2.36 10.52
CA GLY A 15 11.22 0.91 10.60
C GLY A 15 10.60 0.27 9.36
N ILE A 16 10.45 1.00 8.26
CA ILE A 16 9.87 0.52 7.01
C ILE A 16 11.00 0.02 6.12
N LYS A 17 10.99 -1.29 5.86
CA LYS A 17 11.85 -1.92 4.85
C LYS A 17 11.03 -2.19 3.60
N LEU A 18 11.51 -1.71 2.45
CA LEU A 18 10.90 -2.03 1.16
C LEU A 18 11.02 -3.52 0.86
N VAL A 19 9.97 -4.08 0.27
CA VAL A 19 9.93 -5.46 -0.22
C VAL A 19 9.78 -5.40 -1.73
N MET A 20 10.74 -5.94 -2.46
CA MET A 20 10.69 -5.98 -3.92
C MET A 20 9.95 -7.25 -4.37
N TYR A 21 8.95 -7.09 -5.23
CA TYR A 21 8.26 -8.19 -5.88
C TYR A 21 8.56 -8.23 -7.37
N HIS A 22 8.69 -9.43 -7.93
CA HIS A 22 8.76 -9.60 -9.38
C HIS A 22 7.35 -9.51 -9.96
N CYS A 23 7.19 -8.85 -11.09
CA CYS A 23 5.91 -8.65 -11.75
C CYS A 23 5.99 -9.00 -13.23
N CYS A 24 4.83 -9.32 -13.81
CA CYS A 24 4.70 -9.37 -15.25
C CYS A 24 5.00 -7.98 -15.85
N LYS A 25 5.76 -7.91 -16.95
CA LYS A 25 6.05 -6.62 -17.63
C LYS A 25 4.79 -5.89 -18.11
N GLN A 26 3.71 -6.63 -18.36
CA GLN A 26 2.39 -6.10 -18.75
C GLN A 26 1.48 -5.85 -17.52
N SER A 27 2.04 -5.92 -16.31
CA SER A 27 1.33 -5.69 -15.04
C SER A 27 0.14 -6.61 -14.76
N CYS A 28 0.04 -7.77 -15.44
CA CYS A 28 -1.06 -8.71 -15.23
C CYS A 28 -1.06 -9.34 -13.82
N CYS A 29 0.13 -9.60 -13.27
CA CYS A 29 0.28 -10.27 -11.97
C CYS A 29 1.63 -9.98 -11.30
N CYS A 30 1.68 -10.21 -9.99
CA CYS A 30 2.91 -10.34 -9.21
C CYS A 30 3.26 -11.82 -9.03
N PHE A 31 4.54 -12.18 -9.17
CA PHE A 31 5.04 -13.54 -8.99
C PHE A 31 5.31 -13.81 -7.51
N VAL A 32 4.22 -13.90 -6.73
CA VAL A 32 4.21 -14.15 -5.29
C VAL A 32 3.16 -15.21 -4.94
N GLY A 33 3.30 -15.86 -3.78
CA GLY A 33 2.35 -16.85 -3.31
C GLY A 33 2.11 -17.94 -4.36
N PRO A 34 0.87 -18.14 -4.86
CA PRO A 34 0.58 -19.16 -5.87
C PRO A 34 1.39 -19.05 -7.17
N PHE A 35 1.92 -17.86 -7.50
CA PHE A 35 2.68 -17.62 -8.72
C PHE A 35 4.19 -17.54 -8.49
N GLU A 36 4.67 -17.79 -7.27
CA GLU A 36 6.07 -17.62 -6.90
C GLU A 36 7.02 -18.53 -7.71
N GLY A 37 6.59 -19.75 -8.02
CA GLY A 37 7.36 -20.72 -8.81
C GLY A 37 7.19 -20.60 -10.33
N LEU A 38 6.44 -19.61 -10.83
CA LEU A 38 6.22 -19.46 -12.28
C LEU A 38 7.31 -18.60 -12.91
N ASP A 39 7.78 -19.05 -14.08
CA ASP A 39 8.72 -18.32 -14.94
C ASP A 39 8.05 -17.56 -16.09
N SER A 40 6.75 -17.80 -16.30
CA SER A 40 5.93 -17.11 -17.30
C SER A 40 4.61 -16.67 -16.70
N CYS A 41 4.11 -15.51 -17.15
CA CYS A 41 2.83 -14.98 -16.68
C CYS A 41 1.67 -15.91 -17.12
N PRO A 42 0.80 -16.38 -16.20
CA PRO A 42 -0.29 -17.28 -16.55
C PRO A 42 -1.40 -16.62 -17.39
N TYR A 43 -1.37 -15.29 -17.56
CA TYR A 43 -2.39 -14.52 -18.29
C TYR A 43 -1.95 -14.09 -19.69
N CYS A 44 -0.67 -13.78 -19.89
CA CYS A 44 -0.16 -13.26 -21.16
C CYS A 44 1.08 -14.00 -21.68
N ASN A 45 1.52 -15.07 -21.01
CA ASN A 45 2.67 -15.90 -21.34
C ASN A 45 4.01 -15.17 -21.47
N GLU A 46 4.09 -13.89 -21.08
CA GLU A 46 5.36 -13.17 -21.05
C GLU A 46 6.29 -13.78 -20.00
N PRO A 47 7.57 -13.99 -20.34
CA PRO A 47 8.53 -14.50 -19.38
C PRO A 47 8.76 -13.50 -18.26
N ARG A 48 8.96 -14.01 -17.05
CA ARG A 48 9.30 -13.29 -15.82
C ARG A 48 10.70 -12.68 -15.88
N TYR A 49 11.64 -13.40 -16.48
CA TYR A 49 13.06 -13.04 -16.51
C TYR A 49 13.54 -12.64 -17.91
N ASP A 50 14.55 -11.77 -17.98
CA ASP A 50 15.28 -11.43 -19.20
C ASP A 50 16.34 -12.50 -19.53
N SER A 51 17.05 -12.34 -20.65
CA SER A 51 18.11 -13.27 -21.07
C SER A 51 19.30 -13.35 -20.10
N ARG A 52 19.40 -12.45 -19.12
CA ARG A 52 20.42 -12.42 -18.07
C ARG A 52 19.89 -12.97 -16.74
N GLY A 53 18.68 -13.52 -16.72
CA GLY A 53 18.03 -14.04 -15.51
C GLY A 53 17.51 -12.97 -14.55
N ARG A 54 17.41 -11.71 -14.98
CA ARG A 54 16.89 -10.61 -14.13
C ARG A 54 15.39 -10.46 -14.33
N PRO A 55 14.61 -10.15 -13.27
CA PRO A 55 13.18 -9.90 -13.42
C PRO A 55 12.96 -8.75 -14.40
N ARG A 56 12.03 -8.93 -15.35
CA ARG A 56 11.75 -7.93 -16.39
C ARG A 56 10.96 -6.73 -15.87
N ALA A 57 10.24 -6.90 -14.77
CA ALA A 57 9.58 -5.84 -14.04
C ALA A 57 9.56 -6.16 -12.55
N THR A 58 9.68 -5.12 -11.73
CA THR A 58 9.64 -5.21 -10.27
C THR A 58 8.71 -4.14 -9.69
N PHE A 59 8.13 -4.44 -8.54
CA PHE A 59 7.32 -3.51 -7.76
C PHE A 59 7.86 -3.43 -6.34
N ASP A 60 8.23 -2.22 -5.91
CA ASP A 60 8.68 -1.95 -4.54
C ASP A 60 7.48 -1.72 -3.63
N TYR A 61 7.18 -2.72 -2.81
CA TYR A 61 6.10 -2.67 -1.84
C TYR A 61 6.57 -2.04 -0.53
N LEU A 62 5.82 -1.04 -0.06
CA LEU A 62 5.93 -0.50 1.30
C LEU A 62 4.98 -1.29 2.22
N PRO A 63 5.48 -2.11 3.16
CA PRO A 63 4.65 -2.96 4.01
C PRO A 63 3.57 -2.18 4.78
N LEU A 64 2.33 -2.64 4.66
CA LEU A 64 1.18 -1.97 5.26
C LEU A 64 1.18 -2.06 6.80
N ILE A 65 1.49 -3.23 7.35
CA ILE A 65 1.44 -3.48 8.80
C ILE A 65 2.28 -2.49 9.63
N PRO A 66 3.59 -2.30 9.38
CA PRO A 66 4.38 -1.34 10.17
C PRO A 66 3.87 0.10 10.01
N ARG A 67 3.32 0.46 8.84
CA ARG A 67 2.70 1.77 8.62
C ARG A 67 1.45 1.97 9.47
N LEU A 68 0.59 0.95 9.56
CA LEU A 68 -0.57 0.99 10.43
C LEU A 68 -0.16 1.06 11.90
N LYS A 69 0.82 0.25 12.33
CA LYS A 69 1.35 0.32 13.69
C LYS A 69 1.86 1.72 14.02
N ALA A 70 2.61 2.35 13.12
CA ALA A 70 3.09 3.72 13.29
C ALA A 70 1.94 4.74 13.34
N LEU A 71 0.93 4.61 12.47
CA LEU A 71 -0.25 5.47 12.43
C LEU A 71 -1.03 5.42 13.76
N PHE A 72 -1.19 4.22 14.33
CA PHE A 72 -1.93 4.01 15.59
C PHE A 72 -1.07 4.19 16.85
N ALA A 73 0.24 4.39 16.73
CA ALA A 73 1.12 4.65 17.87
C ALA A 73 0.97 6.08 18.40
N ASP A 74 0.56 7.03 17.57
CA ASP A 74 0.34 8.42 17.97
C ASP A 74 -1.10 8.64 18.47
N LYS A 75 -1.24 9.01 19.75
CA LYS A 75 -2.55 9.24 20.38
C LYS A 75 -3.36 10.32 19.66
N LYS A 76 -2.72 11.42 19.24
CA LYS A 76 -3.40 12.52 18.54
C LYS A 76 -3.99 12.06 17.21
N THR A 77 -3.21 11.30 16.44
CA THR A 77 -3.66 10.68 15.19
C THR A 77 -4.82 9.72 15.45
N CYS A 78 -4.74 8.86 16.48
CA CYS A 78 -5.84 8.00 16.87
C CYS A 78 -7.13 8.77 17.19
N GLU A 79 -7.04 9.89 17.91
CA GLU A 79 -8.18 10.75 18.19
C GLU A 79 -8.79 11.36 16.93
N GLN A 80 -7.96 11.74 15.96
CA GLN A 80 -8.42 12.26 14.66
C GLN A 80 -9.09 11.18 13.80
N LEU A 81 -8.59 9.93 13.83
CA LEU A 81 -9.19 8.81 13.10
C LEU A 81 -10.61 8.48 13.59
N LEU A 82 -10.98 8.89 14.81
CA LEU A 82 -12.33 8.76 15.34
C LEU A 82 -13.30 9.81 14.79
N TYR A 83 -12.86 10.72 13.91
CA TYR A 83 -13.68 11.74 13.26
C TYR A 83 -15.03 11.19 12.80
N ARG A 84 -14.99 10.10 12.03
CA ARG A 84 -16.18 9.43 11.50
C ARG A 84 -17.09 8.89 12.60
N ALA A 85 -16.53 8.17 13.56
CA ALA A 85 -17.30 7.53 14.63
C ALA A 85 -17.92 8.54 15.61
N ARG A 86 -17.30 9.70 15.77
CA ARG A 86 -17.76 10.79 16.65
C ARG A 86 -18.57 11.86 15.89
N TYR A 87 -18.78 11.67 14.59
CA TYR A 87 -19.47 12.66 13.77
C TYR A 87 -20.95 12.73 14.14
N ASN A 88 -21.41 13.94 14.47
CA ASN A 88 -22.80 14.21 14.81
C ASN A 88 -23.49 14.95 13.65
N SER A 89 -24.35 14.23 12.95
CA SER A 89 -25.14 14.80 11.86
C SER A 89 -26.21 15.77 12.37
N LYS A 90 -26.44 16.86 11.63
CA LYS A 90 -27.50 17.83 11.92
C LYS A 90 -28.63 17.67 10.90
N PRO A 91 -29.89 17.43 11.34
CA PRO A 91 -31.03 17.32 10.44
C PRO A 91 -31.17 18.56 9.54
N GLY A 92 -31.50 18.35 8.28
CA GLY A 92 -31.73 19.44 7.31
C GLY A 92 -30.48 20.16 6.83
N LYS A 93 -29.28 19.71 7.20
CA LYS A 93 -28.01 20.27 6.71
C LYS A 93 -27.07 19.16 6.24
N ILE A 94 -26.45 19.36 5.08
CA ILE A 94 -25.34 18.54 4.60
C ILE A 94 -24.06 19.35 4.80
N SER A 95 -23.16 18.83 5.60
CA SER A 95 -21.88 19.43 5.97
C SER A 95 -20.71 18.47 5.79
N ASP A 96 -20.97 17.16 5.77
CA ASP A 96 -20.01 16.11 5.44
C ASP A 96 -20.66 15.02 4.57
N VAL A 97 -19.85 14.14 3.97
CA VAL A 97 -20.33 12.96 3.23
C VAL A 97 -21.18 12.04 4.11
N PHE A 98 -20.92 11.99 5.42
CA PHE A 98 -21.69 11.21 6.39
C PHE A 98 -23.15 11.67 6.53
N ASP A 99 -23.47 12.90 6.13
CA ASP A 99 -24.83 13.41 6.15
C ASP A 99 -25.70 12.84 5.03
N SER A 100 -25.11 12.29 3.96
CA SER A 100 -25.84 11.82 2.79
C SER A 100 -26.72 10.60 3.09
N LEU A 101 -27.91 10.56 2.47
CA LEU A 101 -28.89 9.48 2.69
C LEU A 101 -28.35 8.10 2.32
N HIS A 102 -27.55 8.01 1.26
CA HIS A 102 -26.94 6.75 0.83
C HIS A 102 -25.94 6.25 1.88
N TYR A 103 -25.06 7.16 2.33
CA TYR A 103 -24.02 6.82 3.28
C TYR A 103 -24.59 6.30 4.61
N ARG A 104 -25.67 6.90 5.12
CA ARG A 104 -26.33 6.45 6.36
C ARG A 104 -26.99 5.08 6.27
N ARG A 105 -27.16 4.52 5.07
CA ARG A 105 -27.77 3.21 4.83
C ARG A 105 -26.74 2.08 4.68
N LEU A 106 -25.45 2.40 4.62
CA LEU A 106 -24.34 1.45 4.61
C LEU A 106 -23.98 1.05 6.05
#